data_AF-A0A838U7Y2-F1
#
_entry.id   AF-A0A838U7Y2-F1
#
_cell.length_a   1.000
_cell.length_b   1.000
_cell.length_c   1.000
_cell.angle_alpha   90.00
_cell.angle_beta   90.00
_cell.angle_gamma   90.00
#
_symmetry.space_group_name_H-M   'P 1'
#
loop_
_entity.id
_entity.type
_entity.pdbx_description
1 polymer ?
#
loop_
_entity_poly.entity_id
_entity_poly.type
_entity_poly.pdbx_seq_one_letter_code
_entity_poly.pdbx_strand_id
1 'polypeptide(L)'
;MAEENNNYDRLRAVLVLVATAAVIIFNALAASGRLFGVDTGDVSNRYPTVITPAGYAFSIWSLIYLGLVAFSIYQLLPVQLAKFRGVRTMYLLSCVFNCAWLFAWH
;
A
#
# COMPACT_ATOMS: atom_id res chain seq x y z
N MET A 1 -2.44 1.34 -32.77
CA MET A 1 -2.63 2.44 -31.80
C MET A 1 -3.60 2.09 -30.66
N ALA A 2 -4.83 1.62 -30.93
CA ALA A 2 -5.80 1.25 -29.86
C ALA A 2 -5.39 0.00 -29.05
N GLU A 3 -4.90 -1.06 -29.71
CA GLU A 3 -4.40 -2.27 -29.04
C GLU A 3 -3.18 -2.00 -28.15
N GLU A 4 -2.26 -1.15 -28.63
CA GLU A 4 -1.06 -0.77 -27.90
C GLU A 4 -1.40 -0.07 -26.57
N ASN A 5 -2.33 0.89 -26.62
CA ASN A 5 -2.83 1.60 -25.44
C ASN A 5 -3.47 0.66 -24.40
N ASN A 6 -4.17 -0.39 -24.85
CA ASN A 6 -4.78 -1.37 -23.96
C ASN A 6 -3.73 -2.26 -23.26
N ASN A 7 -2.62 -2.58 -23.94
CA ASN A 7 -1.52 -3.35 -23.34
C ASN A 7 -0.80 -2.56 -22.25
N TYR A 8 -0.51 -1.27 -22.48
CA TYR A 8 0.12 -0.41 -21.46
C TYR A 8 -0.79 -0.23 -20.23
N ASP A 9 -2.11 -0.13 -20.42
CA ASP A 9 -3.05 -0.03 -19.31
C ASP A 9 -3.09 -1.29 -18.46
N ARG A 10 -3.09 -2.46 -19.09
CA ARG A 10 -3.02 -3.74 -18.38
C ARG A 10 -1.72 -3.87 -17.60
N LEU A 11 -0.58 -3.55 -18.22
CA LEU A 11 0.71 -3.56 -17.54
C LEU A 11 0.68 -2.66 -16.30
N ARG A 12 0.18 -1.43 -16.43
CA ARG A 12 0.04 -0.50 -15.29
C ARG A 12 -0.92 -1.01 -14.22
N ALA A 13 -2.02 -1.66 -14.59
CA ALA A 13 -2.94 -2.27 -13.64
C ALA A 13 -2.28 -3.41 -12.84
N VAL A 14 -1.52 -4.27 -13.52
CA VAL A 14 -0.74 -5.34 -12.88
C VAL A 14 0.33 -4.76 -11.96
N LEU A 15 1.03 -3.70 -12.39
CA LEU A 15 1.98 -2.99 -11.54
C LEU A 15 1.34 -2.45 -10.27
N VAL A 16 0.10 -1.95 -10.34
CA VAL A 16 -0.62 -1.53 -9.13
C VAL A 16 -0.84 -2.71 -8.19
N LEU A 17 -1.33 -3.86 -8.67
CA LEU A 17 -1.52 -5.04 -7.84
C LEU A 17 -0.21 -5.48 -7.16
N VAL A 18 0.89 -5.52 -7.92
CA VAL A 18 2.21 -5.88 -7.41
C VAL A 18 2.69 -4.86 -6.37
N ALA A 19 2.51 -3.56 -6.63
CA ALA A 19 2.88 -2.50 -5.69
C ALA A 19 2.03 -2.55 -4.41
N THR A 20 0.73 -2.82 -4.50
CA THR A 20 -0.15 -3.04 -3.35
C THR A 20 0.33 -4.21 -2.50
N ALA A 21 0.64 -5.35 -3.14
CA ALA A 21 1.16 -6.53 -2.45
C ALA A 21 2.50 -6.22 -1.74
N ALA A 22 3.42 -5.53 -2.44
CA ALA A 22 4.69 -5.10 -1.86
C ALA A 22 4.48 -4.20 -0.63
N VAL A 23 3.63 -3.18 -0.72
CA VAL A 23 3.29 -2.29 0.40
C VAL A 23 2.77 -3.09 1.60
N ILE A 24 1.84 -4.01 1.39
CA ILE A 24 1.26 -4.81 2.48
C ILE A 24 2.35 -5.68 3.14
N ILE A 25 3.21 -6.31 2.34
CA ILE A 25 4.32 -7.13 2.85
C ILE A 25 5.29 -6.28 3.67
N PHE A 26 5.74 -5.14 3.13
CA PHE A 26 6.68 -4.25 3.83
C PHE A 26 6.09 -3.70 5.14
N ASN A 27 4.82 -3.30 5.14
CA ASN A 27 4.15 -2.84 6.37
C ASN A 27 3.96 -3.98 7.38
N ALA A 28 3.65 -5.20 6.94
CA ALA A 28 3.55 -6.35 7.83
C ALA A 28 4.91 -6.74 8.43
N LEU A 29 6.00 -6.63 7.67
CA LEU A 29 7.36 -6.82 8.18
C LEU A 29 7.75 -5.74 9.20
N ALA A 30 7.42 -4.48 8.91
CA ALA A 30 7.65 -3.36 9.82
C ALA A 30 6.87 -3.51 11.13
N ALA A 31 5.58 -3.87 11.03
CA ALA A 31 4.68 -4.11 12.16
C ALA A 31 4.88 -5.46 12.87
N SER A 32 5.90 -6.24 12.49
CA SER A 32 6.31 -7.44 13.24
C SER A 32 7.71 -7.32 13.81
N GLY A 33 8.33 -6.13 13.72
CA GLY A 33 9.71 -5.88 14.13
C GLY A 33 10.77 -6.63 13.31
N ARG A 34 10.36 -7.34 12.25
CA ARG A 34 11.28 -8.08 11.36
C ARG A 34 12.01 -7.17 10.38
N LEU A 35 11.43 -6.01 10.09
CA LEU A 35 12.12 -4.92 9.41
C LEU A 35 12.93 -4.13 10.46
N PHE A 36 14.26 -4.09 10.31
CA PHE A 36 15.18 -3.28 11.13
C PHE A 36 15.20 -3.50 12.65
N GLY A 37 14.49 -4.52 13.17
CA GLY A 37 14.59 -4.94 14.58
C GLY A 37 13.74 -4.11 15.56
N VAL A 38 12.88 -3.22 15.08
CA VAL A 38 11.98 -2.41 15.91
C VAL A 38 10.55 -2.55 15.40
N ASP A 39 9.61 -2.89 16.27
CA ASP A 39 8.20 -2.96 15.88
C ASP A 39 7.58 -1.56 15.79
N THR A 40 6.67 -1.35 14.85
CA THR A 40 5.90 -0.11 14.70
C THR A 40 5.16 0.27 15.99
N GLY A 41 4.68 -0.73 16.73
CA GLY A 41 4.09 -0.53 18.06
C GLY A 41 5.10 -0.01 19.08
N ASP A 42 6.33 -0.52 19.06
CA ASP A 42 7.40 -0.08 19.95
C ASP A 42 7.87 1.34 19.65
N VAL A 43 7.95 1.73 18.37
CA VAL A 43 8.23 3.12 17.97
C VAL A 43 7.16 4.06 18.55
N SER A 44 5.89 3.70 18.46
CA SER A 44 4.78 4.48 19.03
C SER A 44 4.82 4.53 20.55
N ASN A 45 5.19 3.43 21.21
CA ASN A 45 5.30 3.35 22.66
C ASN A 45 6.51 4.11 23.21
N ARG A 46 7.54 4.37 22.38
CA ARG A 46 8.73 5.15 22.77
C ARG A 46 8.45 6.63 22.95
N TYR A 47 7.41 7.15 22.29
CA TYR A 47 7.01 8.56 22.36
C TYR A 47 5.51 8.69 22.69
N PRO A 48 5.10 8.32 23.92
CA PRO A 48 3.70 8.39 24.31
C PRO A 48 3.24 9.84 24.43
N THR A 49 2.09 10.12 23.84
CA THR A 49 1.39 11.41 23.87
C THR A 49 -0.05 11.21 24.35
N VAL A 50 -0.75 12.29 24.68
CA VAL A 50 -2.18 12.25 25.07
C VAL A 50 -3.10 11.64 24.01
N ILE A 51 -2.63 11.53 22.76
CA ILE A 51 -3.38 10.96 21.63
C ILE A 51 -2.77 9.66 21.11
N THR A 52 -1.81 9.07 21.83
CA THR A 52 -1.23 7.79 21.42
C THR A 52 -2.32 6.71 21.45
N PRO A 53 -2.62 6.08 20.31
CA PRO A 53 -3.71 5.13 20.24
C PRO A 53 -3.34 3.83 20.95
N ALA A 54 -4.33 3.16 21.53
CA ALA A 54 -4.15 1.84 22.10
C ALA A 54 -3.76 0.83 21.01
N GLY A 55 -3.05 -0.25 21.38
CA GLY A 55 -2.52 -1.25 20.43
C GLY A 55 -3.56 -1.85 19.47
N TYR A 56 -4.82 -1.99 19.89
CA TYR A 56 -5.88 -2.50 19.02
C TYR A 56 -6.23 -1.54 17.88
N ALA A 57 -5.96 -0.24 18.01
CA ALA A 57 -6.28 0.75 16.99
C ALA A 57 -5.49 0.50 15.69
N PHE A 58 -4.30 -0.12 15.78
CA PHE A 58 -3.53 -0.54 14.62
C PHE A 58 -4.21 -1.65 13.80
N SER A 59 -5.24 -2.32 14.32
CA SER A 59 -5.98 -3.33 13.55
C SER A 59 -6.78 -2.74 12.37
N ILE A 60 -7.02 -1.41 12.36
CA ILE A 60 -7.66 -0.72 11.23
C ILE A 60 -6.88 -0.91 9.92
N TRP A 61 -5.56 -1.09 10.00
CA TRP A 61 -4.71 -1.30 8.83
C TRP A 61 -5.10 -2.55 8.05
N SER A 62 -5.54 -3.62 8.72
CA SER A 62 -6.03 -4.83 8.06
C SER A 62 -7.25 -4.55 7.17
N LEU A 63 -8.19 -3.71 7.64
CA LEU A 63 -9.36 -3.30 6.87
C LEU A 63 -8.97 -2.42 5.67
N ILE A 64 -8.02 -1.49 5.87
CA ILE A 64 -7.49 -0.65 4.80
C ILE A 64 -6.80 -1.50 3.73
N TYR A 65 -5.92 -2.44 4.14
CA TYR A 65 -5.23 -3.35 3.23
C TYR A 65 -6.19 -4.23 2.44
N LEU A 66 -7.25 -4.73 3.08
CA LEU A 66 -8.31 -5.46 2.38
C LEU A 66 -8.97 -4.60 1.30
N GLY A 67 -9.29 -3.34 1.62
CA GLY A 67 -9.84 -2.38 0.66
C GLY A 67 -8.88 -2.09 -0.51
N LEU A 68 -7.58 -1.94 -0.23
CA LEU A 68 -6.55 -1.74 -1.26
C LEU A 68 -6.41 -2.95 -2.18
N VAL A 69 -6.43 -4.16 -1.64
CA VAL A 69 -6.42 -5.41 -2.43
C VAL A 69 -7.67 -5.47 -3.30
N ALA A 70 -8.85 -5.25 -2.73
CA ALA A 70 -10.10 -5.24 -3.47
C ALA A 70 -10.08 -4.22 -4.62
N PHE A 71 -9.57 -3.01 -4.37
CA PHE A 71 -9.41 -1.99 -5.41
C PHE A 71 -8.40 -2.41 -6.50
N SER A 72 -7.26 -2.98 -6.12
CA SER A 72 -6.22 -3.44 -7.05
C SER A 72 -6.72 -4.56 -7.99
N ILE A 73 -7.60 -5.44 -7.49
CA ILE A 73 -8.27 -6.47 -8.28
C ILE A 73 -9.37 -5.83 -9.14
N TYR A 74 -10.18 -4.93 -8.58
CA TYR A 74 -11.28 -4.28 -9.29
C TYR A 74 -10.83 -3.51 -10.54
N GLN A 75 -9.69 -2.80 -10.45
CA GLN A 75 -9.17 -2.04 -11.59
C GLN A 75 -8.52 -2.89 -12.68
N LEU A 76 -8.28 -4.20 -12.44
CA LEU A 76 -7.76 -5.14 -13.44
C LEU A 76 -8.84 -5.59 -14.43
N LEU A 77 -10.12 -5.41 -14.10
CA LEU A 77 -11.22 -5.77 -15.00
C LEU A 77 -11.11 -4.97 -16.31
N PRO A 78 -11.31 -5.61 -17.48
CA PRO A 78 -11.13 -4.98 -18.78
C PRO A 78 -12.00 -3.74 -18.97
N VAL A 79 -13.22 -3.75 -18.41
CA VAL A 79 -14.16 -2.62 -18.45
C VAL A 79 -13.68 -1.40 -17.63
N GLN A 80 -12.80 -1.61 -16.64
CA GLN A 80 -12.28 -0.57 -15.75
C GLN A 80 -10.93 -0.02 -16.19
N LEU A 81 -10.28 -0.63 -17.19
CA LEU A 81 -8.89 -0.31 -17.57
C LEU A 81 -8.69 1.15 -17.97
N ALA A 82 -9.61 1.67 -18.78
CA ALA A 82 -9.57 3.05 -19.25
C ALA A 82 -9.99 4.05 -18.16
N LYS A 83 -10.94 3.68 -17.28
CA LYS A 83 -11.51 4.57 -16.26
C LYS A 83 -10.48 4.99 -15.21
N PHE A 84 -9.61 4.08 -14.80
CA PHE A 84 -8.64 4.33 -13.72
C PHE A 84 -7.23 4.71 -14.21
N ARG A 85 -7.03 4.89 -15.52
CA ARG A 85 -5.70 5.19 -16.10
C ARG A 85 -4.99 6.36 -15.41
N GLY A 86 -5.72 7.43 -15.07
CA GLY A 86 -5.15 8.62 -14.41
C GLY A 86 -4.79 8.40 -12.93
N VAL A 87 -5.50 7.52 -12.23
CA VAL A 87 -5.30 7.27 -10.79
C VAL A 87 -4.09 6.36 -10.54
N ARG A 88 -3.79 5.43 -11.47
CA ARG A 88 -2.72 4.44 -11.31
C ARG A 88 -1.37 5.06 -11.01
N THR A 89 -1.00 6.14 -11.69
CA THR A 89 0.29 6.80 -11.48
C THR A 89 0.40 7.36 -10.07
N MET A 90 -0.64 8.07 -9.59
CA MET A 90 -0.66 8.61 -8.23
C MET A 90 -0.67 7.49 -7.18
N TYR A 91 -1.37 6.39 -7.46
CA TYR A 91 -1.37 5.21 -6.60
C TYR A 91 0.03 4.61 -6.47
N LEU A 92 0.73 4.39 -7.59
CA LEU A 92 2.09 3.84 -7.58
C LEU A 92 3.06 4.76 -6.82
N LEU A 93 2.96 6.08 -7.00
CA LEU A 93 3.75 7.04 -6.23
C LEU A 93 3.43 6.96 -4.73
N SER A 94 2.16 6.83 -4.36
CA SER A 94 1.76 6.61 -2.97
C SER A 94 2.39 5.35 -2.37
N CYS A 95 2.45 4.23 -3.13
CA CYS A 95 3.14 3.02 -2.69
C CYS A 95 4.63 3.26 -2.44
N VAL A 96 5.31 3.98 -3.34
CA VAL A 96 6.73 4.31 -3.17
C VAL A 96 6.95 5.17 -1.93
N PHE A 97 6.14 6.21 -1.72
CA PHE A 97 6.22 7.06 -0.53
C PHE A 97 5.93 6.29 0.76
N ASN A 98 4.98 5.35 0.72
CA ASN A 98 4.67 4.52 1.87
C ASN A 98 5.87 3.63 2.26
N CYS A 99 6.50 2.97 1.30
CA CYS A 99 7.73 2.20 1.57
C CYS A 99 8.87 3.12 2.03
N ALA A 100 9.09 4.27 1.37
CA ALA A 100 10.13 5.22 1.73
C ALA A 100 9.96 5.78 3.15
N TRP A 101 8.72 5.99 3.58
CA TRP A 101 8.40 6.38 4.96
C TRP A 101 8.85 5.31 5.95
N LEU A 102 8.59 4.03 5.69
CA LEU A 102 9.06 2.97 6.59
C LEU A 102 10.59 3.00 6.77
N PHE A 103 11.36 3.26 5.71
CA PHE A 103 12.82 3.42 5.82
C PHE A 103 13.26 4.67 6.59
N ALA A 104 12.43 5.71 6.67
CA ALA A 104 12.79 6.94 7.37
C ALA A 104 12.50 6.87 8.89
N TRP A 105 11.59 5.99 9.31
CA TRP A 105 11.12 5.89 10.70
C TRP A 105 11.49 4.58 11.42
N HIS A 106 12.03 3.60 10.69
CA HIS A 106 12.70 2.42 11.23
C HIS A 106 14.21 2.61 11.23
#